data_AF-A0AAW1PMH0-F1
#
_entry.id   AF-A0AAW1PMH0-F1
#
_cell.length_a   1.000
_cell.length_b   1.000
_cell.length_c   1.000
_cell.angle_alpha   90.00
_cell.angle_beta   90.00
_cell.angle_gamma   90.00
#
_symmetry.space_group_name_H-M   'P 1'
#
loop_
_entity.id
_entity.type
_entity.pdbx_description
1 polymer ?
#
loop_
_entity_poly.entity_id
_entity_poly.type
_entity_poly.pdbx_seq_one_letter_code
_entity_poly.pdbx_strand_id
1 'polypeptide(L)'
;MSLQPYASAETALAVTTSAPEVSEEERQKRIKDAEELQAKLTYISEKVPTRIMNTAGSNAGAGSGEFHMYRMARRREMLRLARIDEAAAQAETEAQFRDKKARLLSEDEERTARRREKRQKKRKKHTADLDAGSAGLEHARSKSAGSDTDPESHQPALD
;
A
#
# COMPACT_ATOMS: atom_id res chain seq x y z
N MET A 1 -49.65 19.39 -1.67
CA MET A 1 -48.45 18.59 -1.34
C MET A 1 -47.53 18.60 -2.56
N SER A 2 -46.58 19.54 -2.62
CA SER A 2 -45.60 19.61 -3.72
C SER A 2 -44.37 18.79 -3.33
N LEU A 3 -44.11 17.70 -4.06
CA LEU A 3 -42.88 16.92 -3.92
C LEU A 3 -41.67 17.79 -4.34
N GLN A 4 -40.62 17.82 -3.53
CA GLN A 4 -39.37 18.47 -3.91
C GLN A 4 -38.61 17.63 -4.95
N PRO A 5 -37.93 18.27 -5.92
CA PRO A 5 -37.14 17.55 -6.91
C PRO A 5 -35.88 16.95 -6.27
N TYR A 6 -35.67 15.64 -6.48
CA TYR A 6 -34.44 14.94 -6.11
C TYR A 6 -33.26 15.56 -6.85
N ALA A 7 -32.25 16.03 -6.11
CA ALA A 7 -30.99 16.51 -6.67
C ALA A 7 -30.31 15.38 -7.47
N SER A 8 -30.08 15.62 -8.75
CA SER A 8 -29.43 14.69 -9.67
C SER A 8 -27.93 14.54 -9.35
N ALA A 9 -27.40 13.34 -9.61
CA ALA A 9 -26.02 12.94 -9.33
C ALA A 9 -24.93 13.88 -9.91
N GLU A 10 -25.27 14.67 -10.93
CA GLU A 10 -24.37 15.67 -11.54
C GLU A 10 -24.02 16.81 -10.57
N THR A 11 -24.95 17.20 -9.70
CA THR A 11 -24.71 18.24 -8.68
C THR A 11 -23.75 17.79 -7.58
N ALA A 12 -23.68 16.48 -7.30
CA ALA A 12 -22.75 15.92 -6.34
C ALA A 12 -21.30 15.89 -6.86
N LEU A 13 -21.11 15.73 -8.17
CA LEU A 13 -19.78 15.70 -8.80
C LEU A 13 -19.13 17.10 -8.83
N ALA A 14 -19.92 18.16 -9.06
CA ALA A 14 -19.45 19.54 -9.16
C ALA A 14 -18.89 20.13 -7.84
N VAL A 15 -19.23 19.55 -6.68
CA VAL A 15 -18.67 19.98 -5.38
C VAL A 15 -17.21 19.52 -5.22
N THR A 16 -16.81 18.43 -5.89
CA THR A 16 -15.46 17.88 -5.76
C THR A 16 -14.40 18.62 -6.56
N THR A 17 -14.80 19.37 -7.59
CA THR A 17 -13.88 20.07 -8.50
C THR A 17 -13.56 21.51 -8.07
N SER A 18 -14.16 22.01 -6.98
CA SER A 18 -13.96 23.38 -6.49
C SER A 18 -13.23 23.46 -5.14
N ALA A 19 -12.47 22.43 -4.76
CA ALA A 19 -11.55 22.55 -3.64
C ALA A 19 -10.50 23.62 -3.98
N PRO A 20 -10.28 24.65 -3.13
CA PRO A 20 -9.24 25.63 -3.40
C PRO A 20 -7.90 24.90 -3.52
N GLU A 21 -7.12 25.22 -4.55
CA GLU A 21 -5.76 24.69 -4.70
C GLU A 21 -4.90 25.23 -3.56
N VAL A 22 -4.92 24.50 -2.45
CA VAL A 22 -4.07 24.76 -1.29
C VAL A 22 -2.62 24.58 -1.75
N SER A 23 -1.86 25.68 -1.70
CA SER A 23 -0.42 25.71 -1.95
C SER A 23 0.27 24.54 -1.25
N GLU A 24 1.25 23.93 -1.92
CA GLU A 24 2.02 22.82 -1.36
C GLU A 24 2.65 23.20 -0.01
N GLU A 25 3.04 24.46 0.17
CA GLU A 25 3.58 25.00 1.40
C GLU A 25 2.54 24.98 2.54
N GLU A 26 1.30 25.36 2.23
CA GLU A 26 0.21 25.30 3.20
C GLU A 26 -0.13 23.85 3.58
N ARG A 27 -0.08 22.92 2.62
CA ARG A 27 -0.27 21.48 2.90
C ARG A 27 0.82 20.97 3.84
N GLN A 28 2.08 21.29 3.56
CA GLN A 28 3.21 20.90 4.40
C GLN A 28 3.09 21.49 5.81
N LYS A 29 2.66 22.75 5.92
CA LYS A 29 2.41 23.38 7.21
C LYS A 29 1.32 22.66 7.99
N ARG A 30 0.18 22.33 7.36
CA ARG A 30 -0.90 21.57 8.00
C ARG A 30 -0.45 20.19 8.46
N ILE A 31 0.43 19.52 7.71
CA ILE A 31 1.00 18.22 8.10
C ILE A 31 1.85 18.37 9.36
N LYS A 32 2.77 19.35 9.39
CA LYS A 32 3.60 19.62 10.57
C LYS A 32 2.77 19.98 11.80
N ASP A 33 1.78 20.86 11.62
CA ASP A 33 0.87 21.26 12.70
C ASP A 33 0.09 20.04 13.22
N ALA A 34 -0.33 19.11 12.34
CA ALA A 34 -0.99 17.87 12.73
C ALA A 34 -0.06 16.92 13.50
N GLU A 35 1.20 16.78 13.09
CA GLU A 35 2.21 15.97 13.79
C GLU A 35 2.49 16.52 15.20
N GLU A 36 2.64 17.83 15.33
CA GLU A 36 2.81 18.49 16.64
C GLU A 36 1.59 18.28 17.55
N LEU A 37 0.39 18.39 16.99
CA LEU A 37 -0.85 18.12 17.72
C LEU A 37 -0.93 16.66 18.17
N GLN A 38 -0.57 15.71 17.30
CA GLN A 38 -0.52 14.30 17.66
C GLN A 38 0.46 14.04 18.81
N ALA A 39 1.67 14.61 18.75
CA ALA A 39 2.66 14.49 19.81
C ALA A 39 2.18 15.07 21.17
N LYS A 40 1.43 16.18 21.14
CA LYS A 40 0.80 16.74 22.35
C LYS A 40 -0.32 15.84 22.88
N LEU A 41 -1.15 15.28 22.00
CA LEU A 41 -2.24 14.39 22.40
C LEU A 41 -1.71 13.07 23.00
N THR A 42 -0.65 12.49 22.43
CA THR A 42 0.00 11.30 23.00
C THR A 42 0.62 11.63 24.36
N TYR A 43 1.33 12.75 24.48
CA TYR A 43 1.88 13.20 25.76
C TYR A 43 0.79 13.36 26.82
N ILE A 44 -0.34 14.00 26.49
CA ILE A 44 -1.46 14.15 27.42
C ILE A 44 -2.02 12.78 27.80
N SER A 45 -2.27 11.90 26.82
CA SER A 45 -2.82 10.57 27.10
C SER A 45 -1.90 9.70 27.98
N GLU A 46 -0.58 9.83 27.84
CA GLU A 46 0.39 9.00 28.56
C GLU A 46 0.82 9.59 29.91
N LYS A 47 1.00 10.91 29.98
CA LYS A 47 1.62 11.59 31.13
C LYS A 47 0.61 12.25 32.05
N VAL A 48 -0.58 12.59 31.56
CA VAL A 48 -1.60 13.24 32.38
C VAL A 48 -2.57 12.19 32.93
N PRO A 49 -2.65 12.02 34.27
CA PRO A 49 -3.60 11.08 34.86
C PRO A 49 -5.04 11.44 34.51
N THR A 50 -5.79 10.50 33.95
CA THR A 50 -7.22 10.69 33.67
C THR A 50 -8.03 10.47 34.94
N ARG A 51 -8.65 11.53 35.46
CA ARG A 51 -9.53 11.44 36.64
C ARG A 51 -10.97 11.21 36.21
N ILE A 52 -11.52 10.07 36.62
CA ILE A 52 -12.94 9.73 36.43
C ILE A 52 -13.73 10.30 37.63
N MET A 53 -14.56 11.30 37.38
CA MET A 53 -15.29 12.02 38.44
C MET A 53 -16.53 11.26 38.95
N ASN A 54 -17.03 10.29 38.19
CA ASN A 54 -18.23 9.50 38.50
C ASN A 54 -17.90 8.16 39.18
N THR A 55 -16.90 8.14 40.06
CA THR A 55 -16.52 6.93 40.81
C THR A 55 -17.19 6.91 42.18
N ALA A 56 -18.05 5.91 42.41
CA ALA A 56 -18.60 5.65 43.74
C ALA A 56 -17.54 4.96 44.63
N GLY A 57 -17.68 5.06 45.96
CA GLY A 57 -16.75 4.44 46.90
C GLY A 57 -16.73 2.90 46.78
N SER A 58 -15.61 2.26 47.11
CA SER A 58 -15.39 0.82 46.89
C SER A 58 -16.36 -0.11 47.62
N ASN A 59 -16.98 0.38 48.71
CA ASN A 59 -17.99 -0.35 49.49
C ASN A 59 -19.41 0.20 49.27
N ALA A 60 -19.61 1.12 48.33
CA ALA A 60 -20.94 1.61 48.00
C ALA A 60 -21.72 0.53 47.23
N GLY A 61 -23.01 0.38 47.54
CA GLY A 61 -23.89 -0.52 46.82
C GLY A 61 -24.13 -0.09 45.36
N ALA A 62 -24.66 -1.00 44.53
CA ALA A 62 -24.98 -0.69 43.15
C ALA A 62 -26.10 0.35 43.05
N GLY A 63 -25.79 1.52 42.48
CA GLY A 63 -26.78 2.55 42.19
C GLY A 63 -27.61 2.22 40.94
N SER A 64 -28.76 2.89 40.78
CA SER A 64 -29.66 2.69 39.63
C SER A 64 -29.03 3.03 38.27
N GLY A 65 -28.01 3.89 38.24
CA GLY A 65 -27.28 4.28 37.02
C GLY A 65 -26.09 3.38 36.66
N GLU A 66 -25.63 2.53 37.59
CA GLU A 66 -24.41 1.73 37.43
C GLU A 66 -24.55 0.71 36.28
N PHE A 67 -25.74 0.13 36.14
CA PHE A 67 -26.05 -0.79 35.04
C PHE A 67 -25.82 -0.15 33.66
N HIS A 68 -26.24 1.11 33.49
CA HIS A 68 -26.06 1.81 32.22
C HIS A 68 -24.60 2.19 31.98
N MET A 69 -23.85 2.55 33.03
CA MET A 69 -22.40 2.81 32.93
C MET A 69 -21.66 1.55 32.48
N TYR A 70 -21.94 0.40 33.09
CA TYR A 70 -21.38 -0.90 32.67
C TYR A 70 -21.74 -1.23 31.22
N ARG A 71 -23.00 -1.05 30.81
CA ARG A 71 -23.43 -1.30 29.43
C ARG A 71 -22.65 -0.45 28.41
N MET A 72 -22.42 0.82 28.71
CA MET A 72 -21.64 1.71 27.83
C MET A 72 -20.16 1.33 27.81
N ALA A 73 -19.57 1.07 28.97
CA ALA A 73 -18.18 0.66 29.10
C ALA A 73 -17.92 -0.66 28.37
N ARG A 74 -18.78 -1.66 28.55
CA ARG A 74 -18.71 -2.95 27.84
C ARG A 74 -18.82 -2.76 26.33
N ARG A 75 -19.76 -1.94 25.86
CA ARG A 75 -19.90 -1.66 24.42
C ARG A 75 -18.63 -1.01 23.87
N ARG A 76 -18.07 -0.02 24.57
CA ARG A 76 -16.82 0.65 24.18
C ARG A 76 -15.68 -0.35 24.10
N GLU A 77 -15.58 -1.27 25.06
CA GLU A 77 -14.52 -2.27 25.10
C GLU A 77 -14.66 -3.32 24.00
N MET A 78 -15.88 -3.81 23.73
CA MET A 78 -16.12 -4.74 22.62
C MET A 78 -15.76 -4.11 21.26
N LEU A 79 -16.11 -2.85 21.05
CA LEU A 79 -15.71 -2.12 19.84
C LEU A 79 -14.20 -1.92 19.75
N ARG A 80 -13.53 -1.71 20.88
CA ARG A 80 -12.07 -1.60 20.93
C ARG A 80 -11.41 -2.92 20.53
N LEU A 81 -11.86 -4.04 21.09
CA LEU A 81 -11.35 -5.37 20.77
C LEU A 81 -11.60 -5.71 19.29
N ALA A 82 -12.82 -5.51 18.78
CA ALA A 82 -13.14 -5.73 17.38
C ALA A 82 -12.21 -4.94 16.44
N ARG A 83 -11.93 -3.66 16.73
CA ARG A 83 -10.99 -2.85 15.93
C ARG A 83 -9.56 -3.41 15.95
N ILE A 84 -9.11 -3.92 17.10
CA ILE A 84 -7.76 -4.49 17.23
C ILE A 84 -7.68 -5.78 16.41
N ASP A 85 -8.69 -6.64 16.50
CA ASP A 85 -8.76 -7.89 15.75
C ASP A 85 -8.81 -7.63 14.23
N GLU A 86 -9.62 -6.66 13.78
CA GLU A 86 -9.67 -6.23 12.39
C GLU A 86 -8.33 -5.69 11.88
N ALA A 87 -7.65 -4.85 12.68
CA ALA A 87 -6.35 -4.31 12.33
C ALA A 87 -5.26 -5.39 12.26
N ALA A 88 -5.31 -6.38 13.15
CA ALA A 88 -4.40 -7.52 13.14
C ALA A 88 -4.59 -8.38 11.86
N ALA A 89 -5.85 -8.70 11.52
CA ALA A 89 -6.16 -9.45 10.30
C ALA A 89 -5.71 -8.69 9.04
N GLN A 90 -5.93 -7.38 8.99
CA GLN A 90 -5.43 -6.54 7.90
C GLN A 90 -3.90 -6.56 7.81
N ALA A 91 -3.19 -6.41 8.93
CA ALA A 91 -1.74 -6.45 8.96
C ALA A 91 -1.18 -7.81 8.48
N GLU A 92 -1.80 -8.91 8.87
CA GLU A 92 -1.43 -10.26 8.41
C GLU A 92 -1.62 -10.43 6.90
N THR A 93 -2.78 -10.03 6.37
CA THR A 93 -3.06 -10.12 4.93
C THR A 93 -2.14 -9.24 4.10
N GLU A 94 -1.83 -8.03 4.57
CA GLU A 94 -0.85 -7.15 3.93
C GLU A 94 0.56 -7.73 3.95
N ALA A 95 0.99 -8.34 5.07
CA ALA A 95 2.29 -8.99 5.17
C ALA A 95 2.40 -10.15 4.17
N GLN A 96 1.39 -11.02 4.12
CA GLN A 96 1.33 -12.11 3.15
C GLN A 96 1.37 -11.60 1.69
N PHE A 97 0.66 -10.51 1.40
CA PHE A 97 0.67 -9.89 0.08
C PHE A 97 2.04 -9.32 -0.27
N ARG A 98 2.69 -8.60 0.66
CA ARG A 98 4.04 -8.06 0.49
C ARG A 98 5.06 -9.17 0.23
N ASP A 99 5.01 -10.25 0.99
CA ASP A 99 5.89 -11.41 0.82
C ASP A 99 5.68 -12.09 -0.53
N LYS A 100 4.42 -12.32 -0.93
CA LYS A 100 4.09 -12.90 -2.23
C LYS A 100 4.61 -12.01 -3.37
N LYS A 101 4.41 -10.71 -3.28
CA LYS A 101 4.89 -9.74 -4.27
C LYS A 101 6.42 -9.73 -4.36
N ALA A 102 7.11 -9.75 -3.22
CA ALA A 102 8.57 -9.78 -3.17
C ALA A 102 9.13 -11.06 -3.81
N ARG A 103 8.52 -12.22 -3.55
CA ARG A 103 8.91 -13.50 -4.17
C ARG A 103 8.77 -13.45 -5.69
N LEU A 104 7.59 -13.04 -6.19
CA LEU A 104 7.36 -12.94 -7.63
C LEU A 104 8.35 -11.98 -8.31
N LEU A 105 8.62 -10.82 -7.69
CA LEU A 105 9.60 -9.87 -8.21
C LEU A 105 11.00 -10.49 -8.28
N SER A 106 11.44 -11.20 -7.23
CA SER A 106 12.74 -11.86 -7.22
C SER A 106 12.87 -12.95 -8.30
N GLU A 107 11.82 -13.74 -8.53
CA GLU A 107 11.81 -14.76 -9.58
C GLU A 107 11.88 -14.14 -10.98
N ASP A 108 11.16 -13.05 -11.21
CA ASP A 108 11.18 -12.32 -12.48
C ASP A 108 12.54 -11.64 -12.73
N GLU A 109 13.15 -11.09 -11.69
CA GLU A 109 14.51 -10.53 -11.75
C GLU A 109 15.55 -11.61 -12.05
N GLU A 110 15.48 -12.78 -11.41
CA GLU A 110 16.36 -13.91 -11.70
C GLU A 110 16.21 -14.40 -13.15
N ARG A 111 14.97 -14.58 -13.62
CA ARG A 111 14.68 -14.99 -15.00
C ARG A 111 15.24 -13.96 -15.99
N THR A 112 15.03 -12.68 -15.71
CA THR A 112 15.51 -11.57 -16.55
C THR A 112 17.03 -11.45 -16.53
N ALA A 113 17.68 -11.65 -15.38
CA ALA A 113 19.13 -11.65 -15.22
C ALA A 113 19.77 -12.80 -16.01
N ARG A 114 19.27 -14.04 -15.85
CA ARG A 114 19.74 -15.21 -16.63
C ARG A 114 19.62 -14.97 -18.14
N ARG A 115 18.51 -14.40 -18.61
CA ARG A 115 18.31 -14.05 -20.03
C ARG A 115 19.27 -12.93 -20.48
N ARG A 116 19.48 -11.90 -19.65
CA ARG A 116 20.41 -10.80 -19.91
C ARG A 116 21.86 -11.28 -20.01
N GLU A 117 22.29 -12.18 -19.12
CA GLU A 117 23.62 -12.79 -19.15
C GLU A 117 23.85 -13.61 -20.43
N LYS A 118 22.87 -14.42 -20.84
CA LYS A 118 22.93 -15.18 -22.11
C LYS A 118 23.12 -14.22 -23.30
N ARG A 119 22.36 -13.13 -23.36
CA ARG A 119 22.50 -12.10 -24.41
C ARG A 119 23.86 -11.39 -24.36
N GLN A 120 24.37 -11.05 -23.17
CA GLN A 120 25.68 -10.43 -23.04
C GLN A 120 26.82 -11.35 -23.46
N LYS A 121 26.76 -12.65 -23.12
CA LYS A 121 27.73 -13.66 -23.58
C LYS A 121 27.71 -13.80 -25.10
N LYS A 122 26.52 -13.88 -25.72
CA LYS A 122 26.37 -13.88 -27.19
C LYS A 122 26.95 -12.61 -27.82
N ARG A 123 26.65 -11.43 -27.24
CA ARG A 123 27.18 -10.14 -27.73
C ARG A 123 28.70 -10.08 -27.67
N LYS A 124 29.31 -10.50 -26.55
CA LYS A 124 30.77 -10.53 -26.38
C LYS A 124 31.46 -11.48 -27.38
N LYS A 125 30.85 -12.63 -27.66
CA LYS A 125 31.34 -13.56 -28.71
C LYS A 125 31.26 -12.91 -30.08
N HIS A 126 30.09 -12.37 -30.45
CA HIS A 126 29.92 -11.70 -31.74
C HIS A 126 30.86 -10.51 -31.91
N THR A 127 31.09 -9.68 -30.89
CA THR A 127 32.07 -8.60 -30.99
C THR A 127 33.50 -9.14 -31.14
N ALA A 128 33.87 -10.20 -30.41
CA ALA A 128 35.19 -10.82 -30.57
C ALA A 128 35.36 -11.48 -31.96
N ASP A 129 34.31 -12.10 -32.50
CA ASP A 129 34.30 -12.67 -33.86
C ASP A 129 34.35 -11.57 -34.92
N LEU A 130 33.72 -10.42 -34.69
CA LEU A 130 33.84 -9.23 -35.55
C LEU A 130 35.23 -8.60 -35.46
N ASP A 131 35.84 -8.53 -34.28
CA ASP A 131 37.19 -7.98 -34.10
C ASP A 131 38.25 -8.91 -34.73
N ALA A 132 38.14 -10.23 -34.53
CA ALA A 132 38.98 -11.23 -35.20
C ALA A 132 38.71 -11.32 -36.71
N GLY A 133 37.44 -11.14 -37.12
CA GLY A 133 37.02 -11.05 -38.51
C GLY A 133 37.42 -9.73 -39.17
N SER A 134 37.60 -8.63 -38.43
CA SER A 134 38.12 -7.38 -38.99
C SER A 134 39.59 -7.51 -39.43
N ALA A 135 40.32 -8.49 -38.88
CA ALA A 135 41.65 -8.88 -39.34
C ALA A 135 41.63 -9.86 -40.55
N GLY A 136 40.46 -10.35 -40.98
CA GLY A 136 40.35 -11.38 -42.04
C GLY A 136 39.15 -11.30 -43.01
N LEU A 137 38.28 -10.30 -42.93
CA LEU A 137 36.97 -10.30 -43.60
C LEU A 137 36.61 -8.96 -44.25
N GLU A 138 37.44 -8.53 -45.19
CA GLU A 138 36.99 -7.73 -46.33
C GLU A 138 36.18 -8.57 -47.34
N HIS A 139 35.94 -9.88 -47.10
CA HIS A 139 35.56 -10.82 -48.16
C HIS A 139 34.27 -11.67 -48.00
N ALA A 140 33.41 -11.52 -46.98
CA ALA A 140 32.25 -12.43 -46.84
C ALA A 140 30.96 -11.83 -46.23
N ARG A 141 30.51 -10.65 -46.69
CA ARG A 141 29.28 -9.99 -46.19
C ARG A 141 27.97 -10.47 -46.83
N SER A 142 27.92 -11.60 -47.54
CA SER A 142 26.67 -12.13 -48.09
C SER A 142 26.42 -13.55 -47.56
N LYS A 143 25.21 -13.78 -47.02
CA LYS A 143 24.66 -15.04 -46.48
C LYS A 143 24.83 -15.26 -44.97
N SER A 144 23.87 -14.76 -44.17
CA SER A 144 23.17 -15.56 -43.14
C SER A 144 22.27 -14.67 -42.29
N ALA A 145 21.15 -14.22 -42.86
CA ALA A 145 19.99 -13.78 -42.07
C ALA A 145 19.13 -15.04 -41.84
N GLY A 146 19.36 -15.74 -40.73
CA GLY A 146 18.67 -16.98 -40.36
C GLY A 146 17.87 -16.80 -39.09
N SER A 147 16.58 -17.07 -39.21
CA SER A 147 15.48 -16.99 -38.23
C SER A 147 15.71 -17.72 -36.91
N ASP A 148 15.35 -17.10 -35.79
CA ASP A 148 15.20 -17.76 -34.48
C ASP A 148 13.72 -17.66 -34.09
N THR A 149 12.97 -18.73 -34.34
CA THR A 149 11.56 -18.91 -33.94
C THR A 149 11.51 -19.48 -32.52
N ASP A 150 10.88 -18.75 -31.60
CA ASP A 150 10.67 -19.12 -30.19
C ASP A 150 9.69 -20.30 -30.02
N PRO A 151 9.97 -21.30 -29.16
CA PRO A 151 8.95 -22.20 -28.66
C PRO A 151 8.39 -21.70 -27.31
N GLU A 152 7.07 -21.50 -27.31
CA GLU A 152 6.10 -21.54 -26.19
C GLU A 152 6.35 -20.68 -24.94
N SER A 153 5.60 -19.58 -24.88
CA SER A 153 5.16 -18.94 -23.64
C SER A 153 4.09 -19.80 -22.94
N HIS A 154 4.50 -20.62 -21.96
CA HIS A 154 3.55 -21.22 -21.03
C HIS A 154 3.00 -20.13 -20.09
N GLN A 155 1.78 -19.66 -20.36
CA GLN A 155 1.06 -18.80 -19.43
C GLN A 155 0.61 -19.65 -18.24
N PRO A 156 0.92 -19.28 -16.99
CA PRO A 156 0.25 -19.91 -15.85
C PRO A 156 -1.22 -19.46 -15.85
N ALA A 157 -2.13 -20.44 -15.89
CA ALA A 157 -3.55 -20.20 -15.74
C ALA A 157 -3.82 -19.45 -14.44
N LEU A 158 -4.56 -18.34 -14.54
CA LEU A 158 -5.09 -17.61 -13.41
C LEU A 158 -6.40 -18.32 -13.02
N ASP A 159 -6.37 -19.10 -11.94
CA ASP A 159 -7.54 -19.48 -11.16
C ASP A 159 -7.73 -18.51 -9.98
#